data_AF-A0ABD2LZX7-F1
#
_entry.id   AF-A0ABD2LZX7-F1
#
_cell.length_a   1.000
_cell.length_b   1.000
_cell.length_c   1.000
_cell.angle_alpha   90.00
_cell.angle_beta   90.00
_cell.angle_gamma   90.00
#
_symmetry.space_group_name_H-M   'P 1'
#
loop_
_entity.id
_entity.type
_entity.pdbx_description
1 polymer ?
#
loop_
_entity_poly.entity_id
_entity_poly.type
_entity_poly.pdbx_seq_one_letter_code
_entity_poly.pdbx_strand_id
1 'polypeptide(L)'
;MIRGFFKQYDKNLVAKFNSLKNKAWRVAMPGSNIRKLDTNSISGWSIVVDIAFNALMKGQVVAVPTDTLYGLVALAEHSDKLYKIKRRAVQKPLGLFLDRPESIKKYCDQTVPDEFLHLIYPGPVTLLFNRTDAVPSDFNPGCSTVGVRVPQAKFVRDLCRRMPFRLLAQTSANVSGGPNPLCIRDFEEIWDDIDLIVDAGEIIENNGADEGSTVVDLSLPGQYKMIRQGCAPIETIHLLREFGLRSTDEIQRERLIEASKGLKVLEIEACEIAREDESVEREEEEGKDAREGERATEEERDIGRKEGKREEERVAEEEEDNRRKEGKREESAGEEEKDTGRKQQQKAN
;
A
#
# COMPACT_ATOMS: atom_id res chain seq x y z
N MET A 1 -63.44 43.08 -28.10
CA MET A 1 -62.98 41.92 -27.31
C MET A 1 -63.20 40.70 -28.19
N ILE A 2 -62.22 40.16 -28.92
CA ILE A 2 -61.20 39.24 -28.42
C ILE A 2 -59.98 39.39 -29.36
N ARG A 3 -59.08 40.31 -29.03
CA ARG A 3 -57.69 40.32 -29.51
C ARG A 3 -56.86 39.89 -28.31
N GLY A 4 -56.23 38.73 -28.39
CA GLY A 4 -55.28 38.30 -27.38
C GLY A 4 -55.70 37.03 -26.66
N PHE A 5 -55.69 35.90 -27.35
CA PHE A 5 -55.43 34.60 -26.73
C PHE A 5 -54.67 33.77 -27.76
N PHE A 6 -53.57 33.13 -27.34
CA PHE A 6 -52.62 32.33 -28.14
C PHE A 6 -51.55 33.09 -28.92
N LYS A 7 -50.62 33.73 -28.19
CA LYS A 7 -49.23 33.82 -28.67
C LYS A 7 -48.24 33.88 -27.51
N GLN A 8 -48.14 32.76 -26.80
CA GLN A 8 -46.94 32.47 -26.01
C GLN A 8 -46.60 31.01 -26.23
N TYR A 9 -46.20 30.71 -27.46
CA TYR A 9 -45.45 29.48 -27.72
C TYR A 9 -44.21 29.57 -26.86
N ASP A 10 -44.11 28.66 -25.89
CA ASP A 10 -42.92 28.53 -25.05
C ASP A 10 -41.72 28.29 -25.97
N LYS A 11 -40.86 29.30 -26.08
CA LYS A 11 -39.65 29.26 -26.92
C LYS A 11 -38.76 28.09 -26.53
N ASN A 12 -38.81 27.65 -25.26
CA ASN A 12 -38.08 26.48 -24.80
C ASN A 12 -38.69 25.18 -25.35
N LEU A 13 -40.02 25.09 -25.46
CA LEU A 13 -40.69 23.92 -26.04
C LEU A 13 -40.43 23.82 -27.55
N VAL A 14 -40.44 24.95 -28.26
CA VAL A 14 -40.13 25.02 -29.70
C VAL A 14 -38.64 24.74 -29.95
N ALA A 15 -37.74 25.26 -29.12
CA ALA A 15 -36.30 24.96 -29.20
C ALA A 15 -36.00 23.50 -28.86
N LYS A 16 -36.67 22.92 -27.85
CA LYS A 16 -36.54 21.51 -27.48
C LYS A 16 -37.12 20.60 -28.56
N PHE A 17 -38.25 20.97 -29.18
CA PHE A 17 -38.84 20.25 -30.31
C PHE A 17 -37.99 20.34 -31.58
N ASN A 18 -37.41 21.50 -31.89
CA ASN A 18 -36.49 21.67 -33.01
C ASN A 18 -35.15 20.95 -32.77
N SER A 19 -34.67 20.91 -31.52
CA SER A 19 -33.52 20.10 -31.09
C SER A 19 -33.80 18.61 -31.24
N LEU A 20 -34.95 18.11 -30.75
CA LEU A 20 -35.37 16.71 -30.90
C LEU A 20 -35.59 16.31 -32.37
N LYS A 21 -36.18 17.20 -33.19
CA LYS A 21 -36.30 16.98 -34.65
C LYS A 21 -34.94 16.94 -35.33
N ASN A 22 -34.02 17.86 -35.04
CA ASN A 22 -32.66 17.82 -35.60
C ASN A 22 -31.88 16.55 -35.19
N LYS A 23 -32.14 16.02 -33.98
CA LYS A 23 -31.45 14.84 -33.44
C LYS A 23 -31.94 13.51 -34.01
N ALA A 24 -33.26 13.30 -34.11
CA ALA A 24 -33.80 12.10 -34.75
C ALA A 24 -33.55 12.07 -36.26
N TRP A 25 -33.50 13.24 -36.90
CA TRP A 25 -33.24 13.36 -38.34
C TRP A 25 -31.79 13.04 -38.72
N ARG A 26 -30.80 13.34 -37.87
CA ARG A 26 -29.39 12.98 -38.11
C ARG A 26 -29.18 11.47 -38.22
N VAL A 27 -29.92 10.65 -37.48
CA VAL A 27 -29.81 9.18 -37.54
C VAL A 27 -30.34 8.61 -38.86
N ALA A 28 -31.31 9.28 -39.50
CA ALA A 28 -32.01 8.79 -40.69
C ALA A 28 -31.56 9.42 -42.03
N MET A 29 -30.62 10.37 -42.01
CA MET A 29 -30.16 11.08 -43.20
C MET A 29 -29.15 10.26 -44.02
N PRO A 30 -29.32 10.16 -45.36
CA PRO A 30 -28.26 9.72 -46.26
C PRO A 30 -27.03 10.62 -46.07
N GLY A 31 -25.89 10.02 -45.68
CA GLY A 31 -24.64 10.75 -45.40
C GLY A 31 -24.34 11.02 -43.93
N SER A 32 -25.20 10.61 -42.99
CA SER A 32 -24.83 10.63 -41.57
C SER A 32 -23.66 9.68 -41.30
N ASN A 33 -22.86 9.99 -40.28
CA ASN A 33 -21.85 9.08 -39.72
C ASN A 33 -22.46 8.00 -38.80
N ILE A 34 -23.79 7.90 -38.70
CA ILE A 34 -24.46 6.96 -37.81
C ILE A 34 -24.93 5.74 -38.60
N ARG A 35 -24.65 4.53 -38.11
CA ARG A 35 -25.12 3.27 -38.69
C ARG A 35 -25.84 2.47 -37.63
N LYS A 36 -27.13 2.21 -37.87
CA LYS A 36 -27.90 1.33 -36.99
C LYS A 36 -27.41 -0.11 -37.14
N LEU A 37 -27.06 -0.74 -36.02
CA LEU A 37 -26.69 -2.15 -35.98
C LEU A 37 -27.97 -2.99 -35.96
N ASP A 38 -28.21 -3.72 -37.06
CA ASP A 38 -29.28 -4.69 -37.11
C ASP A 38 -28.78 -6.02 -36.55
N THR A 39 -29.21 -6.35 -35.32
CA THR A 39 -28.86 -7.60 -34.64
C THR A 39 -29.67 -8.80 -35.13
N ASN A 40 -30.75 -8.57 -35.87
CA ASN A 40 -31.67 -9.62 -36.33
C ASN A 40 -31.38 -10.07 -37.78
N SER A 41 -30.50 -9.37 -38.49
CA SER A 41 -30.11 -9.68 -39.87
C SER A 41 -28.62 -9.98 -39.95
N ILE A 42 -28.27 -11.20 -40.37
CA ILE A 42 -26.87 -11.58 -40.63
C ILE A 42 -26.23 -10.65 -41.66
N SER A 43 -26.98 -10.32 -42.72
CA SER A 43 -26.52 -9.40 -43.77
C SER A 43 -26.32 -7.98 -43.23
N GLY A 44 -27.26 -7.47 -42.43
CA GLY A 44 -27.15 -6.15 -41.80
C GLY A 44 -25.95 -6.08 -40.85
N TRP A 45 -25.77 -7.09 -40.01
CA TRP A 45 -24.60 -7.21 -39.13
C TRP A 45 -23.29 -7.15 -39.90
N SER A 46 -23.12 -8.02 -40.91
CA SER A 46 -21.88 -8.09 -41.69
C SER A 46 -21.55 -6.76 -42.35
N ILE A 47 -22.55 -6.11 -42.96
CA ILE A 47 -22.37 -4.80 -43.62
C ILE A 47 -21.87 -3.74 -42.62
N VAL A 48 -22.43 -3.68 -41.41
CA VAL A 48 -21.98 -2.69 -40.41
C VAL A 48 -20.57 -3.00 -39.91
N VAL A 49 -20.24 -4.28 -39.72
CA VAL A 49 -18.87 -4.70 -39.38
C VAL A 49 -17.89 -4.34 -40.50
N ASP A 50 -18.28 -4.52 -41.77
CA ASP A 50 -17.49 -4.11 -42.95
C ASP A 50 -17.23 -2.60 -42.97
N ILE A 51 -18.28 -1.80 -42.74
CA ILE A 51 -18.17 -0.34 -42.70
C ILE A 51 -17.23 0.10 -41.58
N ALA A 52 -17.38 -0.45 -40.37
CA ALA A 52 -16.54 -0.12 -39.22
C ALA A 52 -15.09 -0.57 -39.40
N PHE A 53 -14.86 -1.78 -39.93
CA PHE A 53 -13.52 -2.25 -40.28
C PHE A 53 -12.84 -1.31 -41.28
N ASN A 54 -13.54 -0.92 -42.35
CA ASN A 54 -13.00 -0.02 -43.37
C ASN A 54 -12.70 1.37 -42.82
N ALA A 55 -13.52 1.89 -41.89
CA ALA A 55 -13.24 3.15 -41.21
C ALA A 55 -11.95 3.05 -40.39
N LEU A 56 -11.81 2.00 -39.57
CA LEU A 56 -10.60 1.77 -38.77
C LEU A 56 -9.34 1.63 -39.64
N MET A 57 -9.43 0.94 -40.78
CA MET A 57 -8.30 0.82 -41.72
C MET A 57 -7.91 2.16 -42.37
N LYS A 58 -8.81 3.14 -42.42
CA LYS A 58 -8.53 4.52 -42.85
C LYS A 58 -8.01 5.40 -41.69
N GLY A 59 -7.75 4.80 -40.53
CA GLY A 59 -7.32 5.49 -39.32
C GLY A 59 -8.41 6.36 -38.68
N GLN A 60 -9.67 6.06 -38.93
CA GLN A 60 -10.81 6.79 -38.39
C GLN A 60 -11.20 6.29 -36.99
N VAL A 61 -11.91 7.13 -36.23
CA VAL A 61 -12.44 6.79 -34.91
C VAL A 61 -13.87 6.31 -35.02
N VAL A 62 -14.17 5.18 -34.37
CA VAL A 62 -15.51 4.58 -34.37
C VAL A 62 -16.06 4.54 -32.95
N ALA A 63 -17.29 5.00 -32.75
CA ALA A 63 -18.06 4.71 -31.55
C ALA A 63 -18.77 3.36 -31.71
N VAL A 64 -18.56 2.46 -30.77
CA VAL A 64 -19.07 1.08 -30.81
C VAL A 64 -19.85 0.74 -29.54
N PRO A 65 -20.94 -0.05 -29.65
CA PRO A 65 -21.64 -0.56 -28.49
C PRO A 65 -20.79 -1.60 -27.77
N THR A 66 -20.86 -1.63 -26.43
CA THR A 66 -20.29 -2.71 -25.62
C THR A 66 -21.33 -3.25 -24.63
N ASP A 67 -20.94 -4.26 -23.86
CA ASP A 67 -21.68 -4.82 -22.72
C ASP A 67 -21.57 -3.99 -21.43
N THR A 68 -21.02 -2.77 -21.51
CA THR A 68 -20.90 -1.85 -20.36
C THR A 68 -21.29 -0.43 -20.75
N LEU A 69 -20.41 0.25 -21.48
CA LEU A 69 -20.60 1.60 -21.97
C LEU A 69 -20.27 1.64 -23.46
N TYR A 70 -20.88 2.54 -24.21
CA TYR A 70 -20.39 2.85 -25.55
C TYR A 70 -18.92 3.24 -25.49
N GLY A 71 -18.12 2.66 -26.36
CA GLY A 71 -16.68 2.88 -26.44
C GLY A 71 -16.31 3.65 -27.70
N LEU A 72 -15.31 4.52 -27.61
CA LEU A 72 -14.57 5.00 -28.77
C LEU A 72 -13.41 4.05 -29.01
N VAL A 73 -13.25 3.66 -30.27
CA VAL A 73 -12.16 2.80 -30.70
C VAL A 73 -11.44 3.39 -31.89
N ALA A 74 -10.13 3.16 -31.91
CA ALA A 74 -9.24 3.48 -33.01
C ALA A 74 -8.13 2.43 -33.04
N LEU A 75 -7.41 2.32 -34.15
CA LEU A 75 -6.18 1.55 -34.14
C LEU A 75 -5.16 2.21 -33.20
N ALA A 76 -4.33 1.40 -32.55
CA ALA A 76 -3.35 1.89 -31.56
C ALA A 76 -2.42 2.98 -32.12
N GLU A 77 -2.02 2.87 -33.40
CA GLU A 77 -1.23 3.87 -34.15
C GLU A 77 -1.95 5.22 -34.38
N HIS A 78 -3.26 5.27 -34.14
CA HIS A 78 -4.12 6.46 -34.25
C HIS A 78 -4.82 6.78 -32.92
N SER A 79 -4.26 6.30 -31.81
CA SER A 79 -4.82 6.47 -30.47
C SER A 79 -4.80 7.91 -29.96
N ASP A 80 -3.96 8.78 -30.54
CA ASP A 80 -3.92 10.22 -30.32
C ASP A 80 -5.28 10.90 -30.56
N LYS A 81 -6.03 10.42 -31.56
CA LYS A 81 -7.39 10.90 -31.86
C LYS A 81 -8.36 10.64 -30.71
N LEU A 82 -8.23 9.50 -30.02
CA LEU A 82 -9.07 9.17 -28.86
C LEU A 82 -8.84 10.16 -27.71
N TYR A 83 -7.58 10.52 -27.46
CA TYR A 83 -7.24 11.52 -26.46
C TYR A 83 -7.83 12.89 -26.81
N LYS A 84 -7.72 13.30 -28.09
CA LYS A 84 -8.24 14.57 -28.59
C LYS A 84 -9.75 14.68 -28.41
N ILE A 85 -10.50 13.69 -28.90
CA ILE A 85 -11.98 13.67 -28.84
C ILE A 85 -12.46 13.70 -27.38
N LYS A 86 -11.88 12.86 -26.51
CA LYS A 86 -12.28 12.81 -25.09
C LYS A 86 -11.78 13.98 -24.25
N ARG A 87 -10.93 14.84 -24.81
CA ARG A 87 -10.18 15.86 -24.06
C ARG A 87 -9.47 15.22 -22.86
N ARG A 88 -8.88 14.04 -23.09
CA ARG A 88 -8.28 13.19 -22.07
C ARG A 88 -6.81 13.55 -21.90
N ALA A 89 -6.36 13.66 -20.66
CA ALA A 89 -4.93 13.77 -20.35
C ALA A 89 -4.17 12.54 -20.85
N VAL A 90 -3.08 12.74 -21.59
CA VAL A 90 -2.28 11.67 -22.21
C VAL A 90 -1.71 10.66 -21.19
N GLN A 91 -1.53 11.11 -19.94
CA GLN A 91 -1.07 10.28 -18.82
C GLN A 91 -2.10 9.24 -18.37
N LYS A 92 -3.37 9.37 -18.76
CA LYS A 92 -4.39 8.37 -18.44
C LYS A 92 -4.41 7.31 -19.54
N PRO A 93 -3.84 6.11 -19.31
CA PRO A 93 -3.67 5.12 -20.37
C PRO A 93 -5.01 4.70 -21.00
N LEU A 94 -4.95 4.29 -22.26
CA LEU A 94 -6.04 3.66 -22.99
C LEU A 94 -5.99 2.14 -22.80
N GLY A 95 -7.15 1.50 -22.90
CA GLY A 95 -7.23 0.04 -22.92
C GLY A 95 -7.11 -0.51 -24.33
N LEU A 96 -7.02 -1.84 -24.44
CA LEU A 96 -7.10 -2.57 -25.69
C LEU A 96 -8.30 -3.52 -25.67
N PHE A 97 -9.03 -3.58 -26.77
CA PHE A 97 -9.95 -4.69 -27.02
C PHE A 97 -9.24 -5.83 -27.73
N LEU A 98 -9.56 -7.04 -27.31
CA LEU A 98 -9.10 -8.29 -27.91
C LEU A 98 -10.31 -9.10 -28.39
N ASP A 99 -10.08 -9.99 -29.35
CA ASP A 99 -11.12 -10.84 -29.93
C ASP A 99 -11.45 -12.06 -29.07
N ARG A 100 -10.46 -12.57 -28.32
CA ARG A 100 -10.56 -13.78 -27.50
C ARG A 100 -9.49 -13.82 -26.39
N PRO A 101 -9.69 -14.61 -25.33
CA PRO A 101 -8.75 -14.68 -24.20
C PRO A 101 -7.34 -15.11 -24.59
N GLU A 102 -7.21 -16.02 -25.55
CA GLU A 102 -5.93 -16.58 -26.02
C GLU A 102 -5.03 -15.54 -26.70
N SER A 103 -5.58 -14.39 -27.09
CA SER A 103 -4.82 -13.27 -27.64
C SER A 103 -4.03 -12.51 -26.55
N ILE A 104 -4.37 -12.69 -25.26
CA ILE A 104 -3.72 -11.98 -24.14
C ILE A 104 -2.23 -12.29 -24.07
N LYS A 105 -1.84 -13.57 -24.09
CA LYS A 105 -0.43 -14.02 -24.03
C LYS A 105 0.48 -13.44 -25.12
N LYS A 106 -0.09 -12.93 -26.22
CA LYS A 106 0.68 -12.27 -27.28
C LYS A 106 1.12 -10.87 -26.84
N TYR A 107 0.25 -10.13 -26.15
CA TYR A 107 0.42 -8.71 -25.84
C TYR A 107 0.76 -8.44 -24.37
N CYS A 108 0.58 -9.43 -23.51
CA CYS A 108 0.69 -9.33 -22.07
C CYS A 108 1.50 -10.50 -21.49
N ASP A 109 2.30 -10.20 -20.46
CA ASP A 109 2.87 -11.22 -19.58
C ASP A 109 1.77 -11.74 -18.65
N GLN A 110 1.15 -12.83 -19.07
CA GLN A 110 0.04 -13.45 -18.39
C GLN A 110 0.48 -14.07 -17.05
N THR A 111 -0.11 -13.60 -15.95
CA THR A 111 0.18 -14.03 -14.58
C THR A 111 -0.86 -14.96 -13.97
N VAL A 112 -1.91 -15.29 -14.73
CA VAL A 112 -3.04 -16.13 -14.35
C VAL A 112 -3.19 -17.30 -15.33
N PRO A 113 -3.77 -18.44 -14.93
CA PRO A 113 -3.96 -19.58 -15.83
C PRO A 113 -5.04 -19.31 -16.89
N ASP A 114 -5.01 -20.07 -17.98
CA ASP A 114 -5.97 -19.91 -19.10
C ASP A 114 -7.42 -20.16 -18.63
N GLU A 115 -7.63 -21.09 -17.70
CA GLU A 115 -8.95 -21.39 -17.12
C GLU A 115 -9.59 -20.16 -16.48
N PHE A 116 -8.81 -19.35 -15.76
CA PHE A 116 -9.30 -18.08 -15.19
C PHE A 116 -9.74 -17.13 -16.31
N LEU A 117 -8.95 -17.02 -17.37
CA LEU A 117 -9.26 -16.15 -18.50
C LEU A 117 -10.53 -16.60 -19.24
N HIS A 118 -10.75 -17.91 -19.37
CA HIS A 118 -11.96 -18.47 -19.99
C HIS A 118 -13.22 -18.30 -19.13
N LEU A 119 -13.08 -18.21 -17.81
CA LEU A 119 -14.21 -17.95 -16.91
C LEU A 119 -14.56 -16.46 -16.83
N ILE A 120 -13.56 -15.58 -16.91
CA ILE A 120 -13.78 -14.12 -16.82
C ILE A 120 -14.10 -13.48 -18.17
N TYR A 121 -13.67 -14.11 -19.27
CA TYR A 121 -13.86 -13.61 -20.62
C TYR A 121 -14.60 -14.59 -21.53
N PRO A 122 -15.43 -14.08 -22.44
CA PRO A 122 -15.77 -12.66 -22.64
C PRO A 122 -16.62 -12.06 -21.52
N GLY A 123 -16.42 -10.77 -21.22
CA GLY A 123 -17.11 -10.15 -20.09
C GLY A 123 -16.69 -8.71 -19.77
N PRO A 124 -17.26 -8.16 -18.69
CA PRO A 124 -17.17 -6.74 -18.40
C PRO A 124 -16.01 -6.39 -17.45
N VAL A 125 -14.89 -7.09 -17.60
CA VAL A 125 -13.67 -6.88 -16.80
C VAL A 125 -12.52 -6.42 -17.68
N THR A 126 -11.67 -5.53 -17.18
CA THR A 126 -10.41 -5.13 -17.82
C THR A 126 -9.28 -5.57 -16.92
N LEU A 127 -8.40 -6.42 -17.45
CA LEU A 127 -7.25 -6.93 -16.73
C LEU A 127 -6.00 -6.18 -17.18
N LEU A 128 -5.24 -5.64 -16.23
CA LEU A 128 -3.93 -5.04 -16.49
C LEU A 128 -2.86 -6.09 -16.23
N PHE A 129 -1.95 -6.22 -17.19
CA PHE A 129 -0.76 -7.05 -17.10
C PHE A 129 0.46 -6.23 -17.50
N ASN A 130 1.67 -6.72 -17.22
CA ASN A 130 2.85 -6.18 -17.88
C ASN A 130 2.72 -6.40 -19.38
N ARG A 131 3.07 -5.41 -20.20
CA ARG A 131 2.99 -5.51 -21.65
C ARG A 131 4.23 -6.21 -22.22
N THR A 132 4.04 -6.97 -23.29
CA THR A 132 5.15 -7.50 -24.10
C THR A 132 5.58 -6.49 -25.15
N ASP A 133 6.70 -6.77 -25.83
CA ASP A 133 7.18 -5.96 -26.97
C ASP A 133 6.25 -5.99 -28.19
N ALA A 134 5.22 -6.85 -28.19
CA ALA A 134 4.20 -6.86 -29.24
C ALA A 134 3.23 -5.67 -29.12
N VAL A 135 3.18 -4.99 -27.97
CA VAL A 135 2.47 -3.72 -27.82
C VAL A 135 3.41 -2.59 -28.24
N PRO A 136 3.03 -1.74 -29.21
CA PRO A 136 3.85 -0.63 -29.65
C PRO A 136 4.29 0.27 -28.49
N SER A 137 5.57 0.66 -28.48
CA SER A 137 6.14 1.46 -27.38
C SER A 137 5.56 2.86 -27.26
N ASP A 138 5.03 3.40 -28.37
CA ASP A 138 4.31 4.68 -28.45
C ASP A 138 2.87 4.59 -27.94
N PHE A 139 2.30 3.39 -27.84
CA PHE A 139 1.01 3.17 -27.21
C PHE A 139 1.15 3.21 -25.68
N ASN A 140 0.51 4.19 -25.02
CA ASN A 140 0.69 4.48 -23.59
C ASN A 140 2.17 4.63 -23.19
N PRO A 141 2.86 5.70 -23.63
CA PRO A 141 4.28 5.87 -23.38
C PRO A 141 4.58 5.93 -21.88
N GLY A 142 5.60 5.19 -21.44
CA GLY A 142 6.02 5.12 -20.03
C GLY A 142 5.21 4.18 -19.13
N CYS A 143 4.12 3.57 -19.59
CA CYS A 143 3.35 2.61 -18.79
C CYS A 143 3.89 1.18 -18.93
N SER A 144 4.42 0.55 -17.88
CA SER A 144 4.86 -0.86 -17.98
C SER A 144 3.71 -1.85 -18.16
N THR A 145 2.47 -1.43 -17.86
CA THR A 145 1.28 -2.26 -17.95
C THR A 145 0.33 -1.82 -19.06
N VAL A 146 -0.48 -2.76 -19.54
CA VAL A 146 -1.56 -2.50 -20.49
C VAL A 146 -2.86 -3.17 -20.02
N GLY A 147 -3.96 -2.43 -20.08
CA GLY A 147 -5.29 -2.95 -19.79
C GLY A 147 -5.90 -3.60 -21.02
N VAL A 148 -6.24 -4.88 -20.94
CA VAL A 148 -6.90 -5.63 -22.01
C VAL A 148 -8.30 -6.03 -21.61
N ARG A 149 -9.21 -6.12 -22.59
CA ARG A 149 -10.57 -6.63 -22.39
C ARG A 149 -11.03 -7.41 -23.61
N VAL A 150 -11.67 -8.55 -23.37
CA VAL A 150 -12.47 -9.27 -24.36
C VAL A 150 -13.95 -9.02 -24.03
N PRO A 151 -14.60 -8.04 -24.67
CA PRO A 151 -15.96 -7.65 -24.31
C PRO A 151 -16.98 -8.74 -24.68
N GLN A 152 -18.11 -8.79 -23.98
CA GLN A 152 -19.24 -9.65 -24.34
C GLN A 152 -19.87 -9.22 -25.67
N ALA A 153 -19.72 -7.95 -26.05
CA ALA A 153 -20.15 -7.41 -27.32
C ALA A 153 -19.49 -8.10 -28.52
N LYS A 154 -20.25 -9.01 -29.15
CA LYS A 154 -19.82 -9.77 -30.34
C LYS A 154 -19.34 -8.85 -31.47
N PHE A 155 -19.96 -7.68 -31.65
CA PHE A 155 -19.59 -6.71 -32.67
C PHE A 155 -18.11 -6.30 -32.57
N VAL A 156 -17.67 -5.97 -31.35
CA VAL A 156 -16.27 -5.57 -31.08
C VAL A 156 -15.32 -6.75 -31.28
N ARG A 157 -15.67 -7.95 -30.81
CA ARG A 157 -14.86 -9.15 -31.03
C ARG A 157 -14.70 -9.50 -32.51
N ASP A 158 -15.76 -9.35 -33.30
CA ASP A 158 -15.74 -9.57 -34.75
C ASP A 158 -14.82 -8.55 -35.46
N LEU A 159 -14.84 -7.28 -35.03
CA LEU A 159 -13.88 -6.27 -35.51
C LEU A 159 -12.44 -6.67 -35.19
N CYS A 160 -12.14 -6.99 -33.93
CA CYS A 160 -10.79 -7.42 -33.53
C CYS A 160 -10.32 -8.65 -34.34
N ARG A 161 -11.20 -9.63 -34.56
CA ARG A 161 -10.87 -10.84 -35.34
C ARG A 161 -10.49 -10.55 -36.78
N ARG A 162 -11.06 -9.50 -37.39
CA ARG A 162 -10.71 -9.07 -38.76
C ARG A 162 -9.38 -8.31 -38.83
N MET A 163 -8.82 -7.93 -37.70
CA MET A 163 -7.58 -7.17 -37.59
C MET A 163 -6.53 -7.95 -36.76
N PRO A 164 -6.17 -9.20 -37.11
CA PRO A 164 -5.36 -10.08 -36.26
C PRO A 164 -3.94 -9.55 -35.95
N PHE A 165 -3.46 -8.59 -36.74
CA PHE A 165 -2.15 -7.96 -36.60
C PHE A 165 -2.20 -6.51 -36.13
N ARG A 166 -3.38 -5.97 -35.79
CA ARG A 166 -3.53 -4.59 -35.33
C ARG A 166 -4.28 -4.52 -34.02
N LEU A 167 -3.85 -3.62 -33.15
CA LEU A 167 -4.42 -3.44 -31.82
C LEU A 167 -5.55 -2.40 -31.87
N LEU A 168 -6.69 -2.74 -31.28
CA LEU A 168 -7.84 -1.85 -31.17
C LEU A 168 -7.81 -1.14 -29.82
N ALA A 169 -7.31 0.10 -29.82
CA ALA A 169 -7.33 0.97 -28.65
C ALA A 169 -8.76 1.37 -28.32
N GLN A 170 -9.06 1.48 -27.03
CA GLN A 170 -10.39 1.84 -26.56
C GLN A 170 -10.37 2.83 -25.39
N THR A 171 -11.51 3.49 -25.26
CA THR A 171 -11.94 4.23 -24.07
C THR A 171 -13.47 4.40 -24.13
N SER A 172 -14.14 4.85 -23.07
CA SER A 172 -15.59 5.15 -23.14
C SER A 172 -15.88 6.33 -24.08
N ALA A 173 -17.10 6.46 -24.59
CA ALA A 173 -17.46 7.51 -25.56
C ALA A 173 -17.83 8.87 -24.96
N ASN A 174 -17.84 9.05 -23.64
CA ASN A 174 -18.10 10.35 -23.04
C ASN A 174 -16.88 11.29 -23.07
N VAL A 175 -17.09 12.60 -22.98
CA VAL A 175 -15.99 13.52 -22.60
C VAL A 175 -15.47 13.12 -21.21
N SER A 176 -14.18 13.30 -20.97
CA SER A 176 -13.56 12.90 -19.68
C SER A 176 -14.27 13.58 -18.49
N GLY A 177 -14.85 12.77 -17.60
CA GLY A 177 -15.61 13.24 -16.43
C GLY A 177 -17.10 13.51 -16.69
N GLY A 178 -17.57 13.34 -17.94
CA GLY A 178 -18.99 13.43 -18.28
C GLY A 178 -19.78 12.17 -17.89
N PRO A 179 -21.10 12.17 -18.12
CA PRO A 179 -21.97 11.03 -17.80
C PRO A 179 -21.56 9.78 -18.58
N ASN A 180 -21.96 8.62 -18.06
CA ASN A 180 -21.63 7.34 -18.68
C ASN A 180 -22.50 7.11 -19.94
N PRO A 181 -21.90 6.71 -21.09
CA PRO A 181 -22.60 6.67 -22.36
C PRO A 181 -23.31 5.32 -22.58
N LEU A 182 -24.58 5.22 -22.18
CA LEU A 182 -25.39 4.00 -22.29
C LEU A 182 -26.13 3.91 -23.62
N CYS A 183 -26.37 5.04 -24.28
CA CYS A 183 -26.88 5.13 -25.64
C CYS A 183 -26.15 6.21 -26.44
N ILE A 184 -26.34 6.23 -27.76
CA ILE A 184 -25.65 7.20 -28.63
C ILE A 184 -25.93 8.66 -28.26
N ARG A 185 -27.10 8.94 -27.67
CA ARG A 185 -27.53 10.31 -27.30
C ARG A 185 -26.74 10.86 -26.11
N ASP A 186 -26.17 10.00 -25.27
CA ASP A 186 -25.45 10.40 -24.06
C ASP A 186 -24.09 11.05 -24.35
N PHE A 187 -23.62 10.97 -25.60
CA PHE A 187 -22.38 11.58 -26.07
C PHE A 187 -22.59 12.37 -27.37
N GLU A 188 -23.78 12.94 -27.54
CA GLU A 188 -24.13 13.74 -28.73
C GLU A 188 -23.20 14.94 -28.96
N GLU A 189 -22.62 15.47 -27.88
CA GLU A 189 -21.71 16.62 -27.89
C GLU A 189 -20.40 16.40 -28.65
N ILE A 190 -20.01 15.14 -28.88
CA ILE A 190 -18.78 14.78 -29.63
C ILE A 190 -19.09 14.06 -30.95
N TRP A 191 -20.35 13.96 -31.37
CA TRP A 191 -20.71 13.26 -32.61
C TRP A 191 -20.00 13.81 -33.85
N ASP A 192 -19.79 15.12 -33.90
CA ASP A 192 -19.14 15.78 -35.03
C ASP A 192 -17.62 15.50 -35.08
N ASP A 193 -17.03 15.04 -33.97
CA ASP A 193 -15.62 14.65 -33.88
C ASP A 193 -15.39 13.14 -34.11
N ILE A 194 -16.46 12.35 -34.27
CA ILE A 194 -16.42 10.90 -34.47
C ILE A 194 -16.70 10.57 -35.94
N ASP A 195 -15.86 9.76 -36.58
CA ASP A 195 -16.05 9.43 -38.00
C ASP A 195 -17.20 8.46 -38.28
N LEU A 196 -17.49 7.54 -37.34
CA LEU A 196 -18.55 6.55 -37.45
C LEU A 196 -19.13 6.22 -36.07
N ILE A 197 -20.45 6.20 -35.94
CA ILE A 197 -21.16 5.79 -34.73
C ILE A 197 -22.04 4.60 -35.07
N VAL A 198 -21.81 3.48 -34.39
CA VAL A 198 -22.63 2.28 -34.52
C VAL A 198 -23.72 2.31 -33.47
N ASP A 199 -24.97 2.51 -33.86
CA ASP A 199 -26.12 2.58 -32.94
C ASP A 199 -26.77 1.21 -32.77
N ALA A 200 -26.58 0.58 -31.62
CA ALA A 200 -27.23 -0.67 -31.24
C ALA A 200 -28.36 -0.47 -30.21
N GLY A 201 -28.81 0.77 -30.01
CA GLY A 201 -29.76 1.12 -28.95
C GLY A 201 -29.10 1.34 -27.60
N GLU A 202 -29.91 1.26 -26.55
CA GLU A 202 -29.49 1.46 -25.16
C GLU A 202 -28.87 0.18 -24.60
N ILE A 203 -27.77 0.33 -23.87
CA ILE A 203 -27.12 -0.77 -23.15
C ILE A 203 -27.90 -1.01 -21.85
N ILE A 204 -28.65 -2.11 -21.80
CA ILE A 204 -29.51 -2.47 -20.66
C ILE A 204 -28.87 -3.59 -19.81
N GLU A 205 -27.89 -4.32 -20.35
CA GLU A 205 -27.32 -5.54 -19.76
C GLU A 205 -26.30 -5.31 -18.61
N ASN A 206 -26.28 -4.14 -17.99
CA ASN A 206 -25.22 -3.77 -17.04
C ASN A 206 -25.44 -4.24 -15.59
N ASN A 207 -26.23 -5.29 -15.35
CA ASN A 207 -26.60 -5.76 -14.00
C ASN A 207 -27.09 -4.64 -13.03
N GLY A 208 -27.63 -3.54 -13.58
CA GLY A 208 -28.08 -2.37 -12.82
C GLY A 208 -26.98 -1.38 -12.40
N ALA A 209 -25.73 -1.56 -12.82
CA ALA A 209 -24.65 -0.61 -12.59
C ALA A 209 -24.43 0.25 -13.85
N ASP A 210 -24.70 1.55 -13.77
CA ASP A 210 -24.40 2.51 -14.85
C ASP A 210 -22.89 2.78 -14.97
N GLU A 211 -22.04 1.79 -14.70
CA GLU A 211 -20.59 1.93 -14.56
C GLU A 211 -19.82 1.25 -15.71
N GLY A 212 -18.56 1.62 -15.86
CA GLY A 212 -17.66 0.93 -16.78
C GLY A 212 -17.26 -0.47 -16.28
N SER A 213 -16.41 -1.14 -17.05
CA SER A 213 -15.83 -2.42 -16.63
C SER A 213 -15.12 -2.36 -15.28
N THR A 214 -15.19 -3.44 -14.51
CA THR A 214 -14.28 -3.64 -13.38
C THR A 214 -12.85 -3.65 -13.89
N VAL A 215 -11.92 -2.96 -13.22
CA VAL A 215 -10.52 -2.89 -13.64
C VAL A 215 -9.64 -3.49 -12.54
N VAL A 216 -8.90 -4.53 -12.89
CA VAL A 216 -8.02 -5.25 -11.96
C VAL A 216 -6.60 -5.25 -12.51
N ASP A 217 -5.64 -4.93 -11.66
CA ASP A 217 -4.23 -5.06 -11.95
C ASP A 217 -3.71 -6.41 -11.46
N LEU A 218 -3.14 -7.16 -12.40
CA LEU A 218 -2.57 -8.50 -12.26
C LEU A 218 -1.08 -8.49 -12.68
N SER A 219 -0.42 -7.33 -12.71
CA SER A 219 0.98 -7.20 -13.09
C SER A 219 1.96 -7.92 -12.15
N LEU A 220 1.53 -8.21 -10.91
CA LEU A 220 2.31 -8.96 -9.93
C LEU A 220 1.79 -10.41 -9.81
N PRO A 221 2.62 -11.43 -10.07
CA PRO A 221 2.22 -12.82 -9.94
C PRO A 221 1.65 -13.17 -8.55
N GLY A 222 0.52 -13.89 -8.54
CA GLY A 222 -0.17 -14.32 -7.32
C GLY A 222 -0.88 -13.20 -6.56
N GLN A 223 -0.90 -11.97 -7.08
CA GLN A 223 -1.53 -10.82 -6.45
C GLN A 223 -2.48 -10.11 -7.40
N TYR A 224 -3.45 -9.41 -6.84
CA TYR A 224 -4.26 -8.47 -7.60
C TYR A 224 -4.41 -7.15 -6.88
N LYS A 225 -4.71 -6.08 -7.63
CA LYS A 225 -5.15 -4.80 -7.07
C LYS A 225 -6.39 -4.33 -7.80
N MET A 226 -7.43 -3.98 -7.03
CA MET A 226 -8.65 -3.40 -7.59
C MET A 226 -8.40 -1.95 -7.97
N ILE A 227 -8.33 -1.65 -9.27
CA ILE A 227 -8.08 -0.29 -9.79
C ILE A 227 -9.40 0.48 -9.90
N ARG A 228 -10.47 -0.20 -10.31
CA ARG A 228 -11.81 0.38 -10.39
C ARG A 228 -12.85 -0.69 -10.09
N GLN A 229 -13.69 -0.42 -9.10
CA GLN A 229 -14.97 -1.13 -8.95
C GLN A 229 -15.86 -0.67 -10.11
N GLY A 230 -16.26 -1.62 -10.95
CA GLY A 230 -17.16 -1.38 -12.08
C GLY A 230 -18.39 -2.26 -11.94
N CYS A 231 -18.99 -2.65 -13.06
CA CYS A 231 -20.24 -3.42 -13.08
C CYS A 231 -20.16 -4.88 -12.60
N ALA A 232 -18.98 -5.45 -12.35
CA ALA A 232 -18.84 -6.83 -11.88
C ALA A 232 -17.72 -6.99 -10.82
N PRO A 233 -17.70 -6.24 -9.71
CA PRO A 233 -16.56 -6.23 -8.81
C PRO A 233 -16.57 -7.45 -7.88
N ILE A 234 -17.75 -7.89 -7.43
CA ILE A 234 -17.93 -8.97 -6.47
C ILE A 234 -17.58 -10.32 -7.11
N GLU A 235 -18.14 -10.58 -8.29
CA GLU A 235 -17.91 -11.78 -9.09
C GLU A 235 -16.42 -11.90 -9.45
N THR A 236 -15.81 -10.77 -9.83
CA THR A 236 -14.37 -10.71 -10.14
C THR A 236 -13.52 -11.06 -8.91
N ILE A 237 -13.81 -10.47 -7.75
CA ILE A 237 -13.07 -10.77 -6.50
C ILE A 237 -13.23 -12.23 -6.10
N HIS A 238 -14.44 -12.79 -6.23
CA HIS A 238 -14.69 -14.19 -5.92
C HIS A 238 -13.82 -15.12 -6.78
N LEU A 239 -13.83 -14.91 -8.10
CA LEU A 239 -13.03 -15.70 -9.04
C LEU A 239 -11.53 -15.54 -8.78
N LEU A 240 -11.04 -14.32 -8.53
CA LEU A 240 -9.63 -14.09 -8.19
C LEU A 240 -9.19 -14.89 -6.96
N ARG A 241 -10.03 -14.95 -5.93
CA ARG A 241 -9.76 -15.71 -4.70
C ARG A 241 -9.83 -17.22 -4.92
N GLU A 242 -10.76 -17.70 -5.74
CA GLU A 242 -10.87 -19.12 -6.11
C GLU A 242 -9.57 -19.62 -6.79
N PHE A 243 -8.96 -18.77 -7.60
CA PHE A 243 -7.67 -19.04 -8.24
C PHE A 243 -6.45 -18.74 -7.34
N GLY A 244 -6.66 -18.44 -6.06
CA GLY A 244 -5.59 -18.25 -5.07
C GLY A 244 -4.87 -16.91 -5.15
N LEU A 245 -5.39 -15.93 -5.90
CA LEU A 245 -4.81 -14.59 -5.92
C LEU A 245 -5.21 -13.82 -4.66
N ARG A 246 -4.24 -13.09 -4.11
CA ARG A 246 -4.42 -12.27 -2.90
C ARG A 246 -4.44 -10.79 -3.22
N SER A 247 -5.18 -10.00 -2.44
CA SER A 247 -5.17 -8.55 -2.62
C SER A 247 -3.81 -7.98 -2.23
N THR A 248 -3.28 -7.08 -3.05
CA THR A 248 -2.04 -6.35 -2.76
C THR A 248 -2.16 -5.55 -1.45
N ASP A 249 -3.34 -4.98 -1.20
CA ASP A 249 -3.62 -4.21 0.02
C ASP A 249 -3.65 -5.12 1.26
N GLU A 250 -4.20 -6.33 1.14
CA GLU A 250 -4.20 -7.35 2.21
C GLU A 250 -2.75 -7.75 2.54
N ILE A 251 -1.94 -8.05 1.53
CA ILE A 251 -0.52 -8.41 1.70
C ILE A 251 0.28 -7.27 2.34
N GLN A 252 0.09 -6.03 1.90
CA GLN A 252 0.77 -4.88 2.50
C GLN A 252 0.37 -4.70 3.96
N ARG A 253 -0.92 -4.86 4.29
CA ARG A 253 -1.40 -4.77 5.67
C ARG A 253 -0.79 -5.85 6.56
N GLU A 254 -0.72 -7.10 6.10
CA GLU A 254 -0.07 -8.20 6.83
C GLU A 254 1.41 -7.91 7.08
N ARG A 255 2.13 -7.43 6.06
CA ARG A 255 3.55 -7.04 6.20
C ARG A 255 3.76 -5.92 7.21
N LEU A 256 2.88 -4.91 7.24
CA LEU A 256 2.94 -3.84 8.22
C LEU A 256 2.69 -4.35 9.65
N ILE A 257 1.73 -5.25 9.82
CA ILE A 257 1.46 -5.88 11.12
C ILE A 257 2.70 -6.67 11.58
N GLU A 258 3.29 -7.47 10.71
CA GLU A 258 4.45 -8.30 11.04
C GLU A 258 5.69 -7.46 11.35
N ALA A 259 5.94 -6.40 10.57
CA ALA A 259 6.98 -5.42 10.88
C ALA A 259 6.77 -4.76 12.24
N SER A 260 5.52 -4.44 12.62
CA SER A 260 5.23 -3.85 13.93
C SER A 260 5.48 -4.83 15.09
N LYS A 261 5.26 -6.13 14.88
CA LYS A 261 5.60 -7.16 15.86
C LYS A 261 7.11 -7.30 16.01
N GLY A 262 7.86 -7.32 14.90
CA GLY A 262 9.32 -7.37 14.91
C GLY A 262 9.93 -6.18 15.65
N LEU A 263 9.41 -4.96 15.47
CA LEU A 263 9.85 -3.80 16.27
C LEU A 263 9.60 -3.99 17.77
N LYS A 264 8.43 -4.50 18.16
CA LYS A 264 8.13 -4.78 19.57
C LYS A 264 9.05 -5.84 20.17
N VAL A 265 9.40 -6.87 19.40
CA VAL A 265 10.35 -7.91 19.84
C VAL A 265 11.73 -7.29 20.07
N LEU A 266 12.22 -6.46 19.14
CA LEU A 266 13.50 -5.76 19.29
C LEU A 266 13.50 -4.79 20.48
N GLU A 267 12.39 -4.09 20.74
CA GLU A 267 12.24 -3.25 21.93
C GLU A 267 12.30 -4.07 23.24
N ILE A 268 11.71 -5.27 23.25
CA ILE A 268 11.77 -6.17 24.42
C ILE A 268 13.18 -6.71 24.61
N GLU A 269 13.83 -7.21 23.55
CA GLU A 269 15.22 -7.71 23.60
C GLU A 269 16.19 -6.61 24.05
N ALA A 270 16.03 -5.37 23.56
CA ALA A 270 16.84 -4.24 24.01
C ALA A 270 16.60 -3.89 25.49
N CYS A 271 15.35 -3.99 25.98
CA CYS A 271 15.05 -3.84 27.40
C CYS A 271 15.64 -4.97 28.26
N GLU A 272 15.68 -6.20 27.75
CA GLU A 272 16.28 -7.34 28.44
C GLU A 272 17.80 -7.21 28.52
N ILE A 273 18.47 -6.84 27.42
CA ILE A 273 19.91 -6.57 27.39
C ILE A 273 20.26 -5.42 28.36
N ALA A 274 19.50 -4.32 28.35
CA ALA A 274 19.75 -3.20 29.27
C ALA A 274 19.55 -3.59 30.75
N ARG A 275 18.62 -4.52 31.04
CA ARG A 275 18.43 -5.07 32.39
C ARG A 275 19.56 -6.00 32.81
N GLU A 276 20.10 -6.78 31.90
CA GLU A 276 21.28 -7.62 32.15
C GLU A 276 22.50 -6.72 32.43
N ASP A 277 22.74 -5.69 31.62
CA ASP A 277 23.83 -4.73 31.84
C ASP A 277 23.69 -3.99 33.19
N GLU A 278 22.50 -3.49 33.54
CA GLU A 278 22.24 -2.88 34.87
C GLU A 278 22.45 -3.87 36.03
N SER A 279 22.14 -5.16 35.82
CA SER A 279 22.34 -6.19 36.86
C SER A 279 23.81 -6.50 37.08
N VAL A 280 24.61 -6.54 36.01
CA VAL A 280 26.06 -6.74 36.08
C VAL A 280 26.74 -5.54 36.75
N GLU A 281 26.33 -4.32 36.42
CA GLU A 281 26.84 -3.11 37.08
C GLU A 281 26.51 -3.08 38.58
N ARG A 282 25.29 -3.49 38.99
CA ARG A 282 24.92 -3.59 40.41
C ARG A 282 25.71 -4.66 41.16
N GLU A 283 25.93 -5.83 40.56
CA GLU A 283 26.76 -6.88 41.18
C GLU A 283 28.22 -6.43 41.34
N GLU A 284 28.75 -5.64 40.38
CA GLU A 284 30.08 -5.05 40.51
C GLU A 284 30.17 -3.96 41.58
N GLU A 285 29.13 -3.13 41.77
CA GLU A 285 29.07 -2.15 42.85
C GLU A 285 28.94 -2.81 44.23
N GLU A 286 28.01 -3.76 44.40
CA GLU A 286 27.86 -4.51 45.65
C GLU A 286 29.14 -5.29 46.00
N GLY A 287 29.83 -5.83 45.00
CA GLY A 287 31.13 -6.48 45.17
C GLY A 287 32.28 -5.53 45.54
N LYS A 288 32.20 -4.24 45.17
CA LYS A 288 33.16 -3.21 45.58
C LYS A 288 32.89 -2.73 47.00
N ASP A 289 31.64 -2.49 47.35
CA ASP A 289 31.23 -2.10 48.71
C ASP A 289 31.56 -3.18 49.74
N ALA A 290 31.38 -4.46 49.40
CA ALA A 290 31.79 -5.57 50.27
C ALA A 290 33.32 -5.58 50.51
N ARG A 291 34.12 -5.30 49.48
CA ARG A 291 35.60 -5.26 49.58
C ARG A 291 36.11 -4.03 50.32
N GLU A 292 35.42 -2.90 50.25
CA GLU A 292 35.72 -1.71 51.05
C GLU A 292 35.32 -1.91 52.51
N GLY A 293 34.17 -2.55 52.78
CA GLY A 293 33.73 -2.91 54.12
C GLY A 293 34.71 -3.85 54.83
N GLU A 294 35.20 -4.88 54.14
CA GLU A 294 36.22 -5.78 54.71
C GLU A 294 37.53 -5.04 55.04
N ARG A 295 38.02 -4.16 54.15
CA ARG A 295 39.22 -3.34 54.42
C ARG A 295 39.04 -2.41 55.61
N ALA A 296 37.88 -1.76 55.74
CA ALA A 296 37.61 -0.87 56.86
C ALA A 296 37.62 -1.64 58.19
N THR A 297 37.03 -2.85 58.23
CA THR A 297 37.06 -3.69 59.44
C THR A 297 38.46 -4.21 59.79
N GLU A 298 39.33 -4.41 58.80
CA GLU A 298 40.70 -4.84 59.02
C GLU A 298 41.58 -3.67 59.51
N GLU A 299 41.40 -2.46 58.98
CA GLU A 299 42.04 -1.25 59.50
C GLU A 299 41.61 -0.92 60.93
N GLU A 300 40.31 -1.03 61.27
CA GLU A 300 39.83 -0.82 62.65
C GLU A 300 40.42 -1.84 63.63
N ARG A 301 40.54 -3.11 63.22
CA ARG A 301 41.20 -4.15 64.04
C ARG A 301 42.68 -3.85 64.25
N ASP A 302 43.36 -3.31 63.24
CA ASP A 302 44.78 -2.99 63.31
C ASP A 302 45.06 -1.73 64.15
N ILE A 303 44.14 -0.75 64.13
CA ILE A 303 44.14 0.42 65.02
C ILE A 303 43.92 -0.04 66.47
N GLY A 304 42.89 -0.85 66.74
CA GLY A 304 42.63 -1.38 68.09
C GLY A 304 43.79 -2.19 68.66
N ARG A 305 44.51 -2.93 67.80
CA ARG A 305 45.73 -3.68 68.20
C ARG A 305 46.91 -2.77 68.54
N LYS A 306 47.04 -1.62 67.87
CA LYS A 306 48.07 -0.60 68.15
C LYS A 306 47.76 0.20 69.41
N GLU A 307 46.49 0.50 69.67
CA GLU A 307 46.06 1.16 70.91
C GLU A 307 46.24 0.25 72.14
N GLY A 308 45.86 -1.03 72.03
CA GLY A 308 46.07 -2.00 73.10
C GLY A 308 47.54 -2.16 73.50
N LYS A 309 48.46 -2.17 72.52
CA LYS A 309 49.91 -2.21 72.79
C LYS A 309 50.44 -0.96 73.47
N ARG A 310 49.90 0.23 73.13
CA ARG A 310 50.28 1.50 73.78
C ARG A 310 49.78 1.58 75.21
N GLU A 311 48.62 0.99 75.50
CA GLU A 311 48.09 0.92 76.86
C GLU A 311 48.90 -0.07 77.71
N GLU A 312 49.27 -1.23 77.16
CA GLU A 312 50.16 -2.19 77.83
C GLU A 312 51.55 -1.59 78.14
N GLU A 313 52.14 -0.81 77.22
CA GLU A 313 53.40 -0.09 77.46
C GLU A 313 53.26 0.97 78.56
N ARG A 314 52.15 1.70 78.61
CA ARG A 314 51.89 2.69 79.69
C ARG A 314 51.74 2.04 81.06
N VAL A 315 51.03 0.91 81.13
CA VAL A 315 50.85 0.15 82.38
C VAL A 315 52.20 -0.43 82.84
N ALA A 316 53.04 -0.89 81.92
CA ALA A 316 54.38 -1.37 82.24
C ALA A 316 55.31 -0.26 82.77
N GLU A 317 55.27 0.94 82.20
CA GLU A 317 56.02 2.10 82.70
C GLU A 317 55.55 2.54 84.10
N GLU A 318 54.24 2.50 84.34
CA GLU A 318 53.65 2.89 85.63
C GLU A 318 53.98 1.86 86.74
N GLU A 319 54.02 0.57 86.41
CA GLU A 319 54.48 -0.49 87.33
C GLU A 319 55.98 -0.38 87.64
N GLU A 320 56.83 -0.05 86.67
CA GLU A 320 58.27 0.11 86.91
C GLU A 320 58.55 1.33 87.80
N ASP A 321 57.79 2.41 87.61
CA ASP A 321 57.90 3.63 88.43
C ASP A 321 57.41 3.40 89.87
N ASN A 322 56.40 2.54 90.07
CA ASN A 322 55.98 2.10 91.40
C ASN A 322 57.01 1.20 92.10
N ARG A 323 57.65 0.27 91.39
CA ARG A 323 58.74 -0.56 91.96
C ARG A 323 59.95 0.29 92.38
N ARG A 324 60.27 1.36 91.64
CA ARG A 324 61.31 2.33 92.03
C ARG A 324 60.94 3.15 93.29
N LYS A 325 59.65 3.40 93.52
CA LYS A 325 59.16 4.09 94.73
C LYS A 325 59.15 3.17 95.96
N GLU A 326 58.90 1.87 95.80
CA GLU A 326 58.96 0.89 96.89
C GLU A 326 60.40 0.59 97.32
N GLY A 327 61.34 0.43 96.39
CA GLY A 327 62.76 0.21 96.73
C GLY A 327 63.39 1.33 97.56
N LYS A 328 62.93 2.58 97.38
CA LYS A 328 63.39 3.73 98.20
C LYS A 328 62.77 3.78 99.59
N ARG A 329 61.65 3.10 99.84
CA ARG A 329 61.02 3.02 101.17
C ARG A 329 61.65 1.93 102.04
N GLU A 330 62.15 0.84 101.43
CA GLU A 330 62.83 -0.23 102.16
C GLU A 330 64.27 0.14 102.59
N GLU A 331 64.99 0.96 101.81
CA GLU A 331 66.30 1.49 102.22
C GLU A 331 66.19 2.45 103.43
N SER A 332 65.10 3.22 103.54
CA SER A 332 64.86 4.09 104.70
C SER A 332 64.42 3.36 105.97
N ALA A 333 63.88 2.14 105.87
CA ALA A 333 63.47 1.34 107.02
C ALA A 333 64.63 0.51 107.62
N GLY A 334 65.67 0.21 106.83
CA GLY A 334 66.85 -0.55 107.27
C GLY A 334 67.88 0.23 108.11
N GLU A 335 67.78 1.57 108.17
CA GLU A 335 68.66 2.42 108.99
C GLU A 335 68.11 2.73 110.39
N GLU A 336 66.80 2.60 110.64
CA GLU A 336 66.20 2.82 111.97
C GLU A 336 66.26 1.57 112.90
N GLU A 337 66.43 0.36 112.36
CA GLU A 337 66.56 -0.88 113.15
C GLU A 337 68.00 -1.20 113.62
N LYS A 338 69.01 -0.47 113.15
CA LYS A 338 70.41 -0.63 113.58
C LYS A 338 70.84 0.31 114.71
N ASP A 339 70.05 1.32 115.09
CA ASP A 339 70.36 2.25 116.19
C ASP A 339 69.68 1.87 117.53
N THR A 340 68.68 0.97 117.52
CA THR A 340 67.98 0.49 118.72
C THR A 340 68.63 -0.73 119.38
N GLY A 341 69.44 -1.52 118.64
CA GLY A 341 70.18 -2.67 119.16
C GLY A 341 71.48 -2.35 119.93
N ARG A 342 71.97 -1.10 119.88
CA ARG A 342 73.27 -0.70 120.48
C ARG A 342 73.17 -0.01 121.85
N LYS A 343 71.96 0.23 122.36
CA LYS A 343 71.71 0.96 123.63
C LYS A 343 71.22 0.12 124.82
N GLN A 344 71.07 -1.20 124.69
CA GLN A 344 70.69 -2.08 125.83
C GLN A 344 71.83 -2.94 126.40
N GLN A 345 73.06 -2.80 125.90
CA GLN A 345 74.25 -3.52 126.40
C GLN A 345 75.23 -2.65 127.22
N GLN A 346 74.76 -1.49 127.70
CA GLN A 346 75.46 -0.61 128.66
C GLN A 346 74.50 -0.20 129.79
N LYS A 347 74.14 -1.16 130.65
CA LYS A 347 73.64 -0.94 132.03
C LYS A 347 73.63 -2.28 132.79
N ALA A 348 74.79 -2.93 132.77
CA ALA A 348 75.17 -3.97 133.71
C ALA A 348 76.62 -3.67 134.10
N ASN A 349 76.77 -2.64 134.95
CA ASN A 349 77.82 -2.40 135.93
C ASN A 349 77.49 -1.14 136.72
#